data_AF-A0A1F6G2D3-F1
#
_entry.id   AF-A0A1F6G2D3-F1
#
_cell.length_a   1.000
_cell.length_b   1.000
_cell.length_c   1.000
_cell.angle_alpha   90.00
_cell.angle_beta   90.00
_cell.angle_gamma   90.00
#
_symmetry.space_group_name_H-M   'P 1'
#
loop_
_entity.id
_entity.type
_entity.pdbx_description
1 polymer ?
#
loop_
_entity_poly.entity_id
_entity_poly.type
_entity_poly.pdbx_seq_one_letter_code
_entity_poly.pdbx_strand_id
1 'polypeptide(L)'
;MTKLLKISKYKPSIFQGRLDFASAQGGMSLLMEHPLERIVVRTLSIVLIALICGYLYFVSASVLNVIARKEALAQTAKIEGAIGGLESRYFALSHGIQPSAGTSLGLSPVKQTQYVYRLGNVGVATRVARNEI
;
A
#
# COMPACT_ATOMS: atom_id res chain seq x y z
N MET A 1 31.37 67.40 5.99
CA MET A 1 31.78 66.03 6.39
C MET A 1 31.43 65.81 7.85
N THR A 2 30.69 64.81 8.32
CA THR A 2 29.73 63.87 7.73
C THR A 2 29.04 63.28 8.97
N LYS A 3 27.81 63.72 9.26
CA LYS A 3 27.01 63.19 10.37
C LYS A 3 26.42 61.85 9.94
N LEU A 4 26.91 60.75 10.50
CA LEU A 4 26.36 59.42 10.26
C LEU A 4 25.62 58.91 11.51
N LEU A 5 24.30 59.09 11.44
CA LEU A 5 23.22 58.14 11.76
C LEU A 5 23.26 57.40 13.11
N LYS A 6 22.52 57.95 14.07
CA LYS A 6 22.01 57.22 15.24
C LYS A 6 20.78 56.41 14.81
N ILE A 7 21.03 55.17 14.36
CA ILE A 7 19.97 54.23 13.96
C ILE A 7 19.21 53.76 15.21
N SER A 8 17.91 53.63 14.99
CA SER A 8 16.80 53.59 15.93
C SER A 8 16.90 52.60 17.09
N LYS A 9 16.40 53.09 18.23
CA LYS A 9 15.93 52.39 19.42
C LYS A 9 15.01 51.22 19.00
N TYR A 10 15.55 50.01 18.92
CA TYR A 10 14.73 48.80 18.71
C TYR A 10 13.95 48.50 19.99
N LYS A 11 12.61 48.62 19.93
CA LYS A 11 11.72 47.99 20.92
C LYS A 11 11.74 46.49 20.64
N PRO A 12 12.14 45.62 21.59
CA PRO A 12 12.07 44.19 21.37
C PRO A 12 10.61 43.78 21.17
N SER A 13 10.39 42.98 20.12
CA SER A 13 9.09 42.46 19.71
C SER A 13 8.48 41.62 20.84
N ILE A 14 7.21 41.90 21.14
CA ILE A 14 6.38 41.15 22.11
C ILE A 14 6.18 39.67 21.70
N PHE A 15 6.59 39.32 20.47
CA PHE A 15 6.55 37.96 19.93
C PHE A 15 7.89 37.22 20.00
N GLN A 16 8.95 37.84 20.53
CA GLN A 16 10.15 37.10 20.94
C GLN A 16 9.90 36.48 22.32
N GLY A 17 9.03 35.48 22.35
CA GLY A 17 8.98 34.54 23.46
C GLY A 17 10.34 33.84 23.52
N ARG A 18 11.22 34.32 24.39
CA ARG A 18 12.41 33.57 24.79
C ARG A 18 11.90 32.30 25.46
N LEU A 19 12.11 31.16 24.80
CA LEU A 19 12.11 29.89 25.49
C LEU A 19 13.37 29.90 26.36
N ASP A 20 13.27 30.52 27.54
CA ASP A 20 14.32 30.49 28.55
C ASP A 20 14.38 29.07 29.14
N PHE A 21 15.18 28.22 28.49
CA PHE A 21 15.55 26.90 29.01
C PHE A 21 16.48 26.97 30.23
N ALA A 22 16.82 28.17 30.70
CA ALA A 22 17.67 28.40 31.86
C ALA A 22 17.06 27.87 33.18
N SER A 23 15.73 27.75 33.27
CA SER A 23 15.05 27.17 34.44
C SER A 23 15.14 25.64 34.51
N ALA A 24 15.51 24.96 33.41
CA ALA A 24 15.67 23.50 33.39
C ALA A 24 16.97 23.02 34.07
N GLN A 25 17.95 23.92 34.30
CA GLN A 25 19.21 23.57 34.96
C GLN A 25 19.10 23.58 36.50
N GLY A 26 18.15 24.32 37.08
CA GLY A 26 17.97 24.39 38.54
C GLY A 26 17.46 23.09 39.19
N GLY A 27 16.77 22.25 38.42
CA GLY A 27 16.29 20.93 38.88
C GLY A 27 17.33 19.81 38.80
N MET A 28 18.42 19.98 38.03
CA MET A 28 19.48 18.97 37.94
C MET A 28 20.34 18.87 39.20
N SER A 29 20.27 19.85 40.11
CA SER A 29 21.05 19.81 41.35
C SER A 29 20.50 18.82 42.38
N LEU A 30 19.20 18.49 42.34
CA LEU A 30 18.59 17.51 43.25
C LEU A 30 18.75 16.06 42.74
N LEU A 31 18.93 15.90 41.42
CA LEU A 31 19.14 14.62 40.73
C LEU A 31 20.43 13.88 41.10
N MET A 32 21.34 14.56 41.81
CA MET A 32 22.73 14.13 41.95
C MET A 32 23.03 13.50 43.32
N GLU A 33 22.10 13.60 44.28
CA GLU A 33 22.32 13.11 45.65
C GLU A 33 21.78 11.68 45.90
N HIS A 34 20.80 11.20 45.13
CA HIS A 34 20.19 9.88 45.34
C HIS A 34 20.43 8.87 44.20
N PRO A 35 21.03 7.69 44.48
CA PRO A 35 21.32 6.67 43.45
C PRO A 35 20.07 6.07 42.80
N LEU A 36 18.93 6.09 43.49
CA LEU A 36 17.64 5.61 42.95
C LEU A 36 17.12 6.50 41.82
N GLU A 37 17.33 7.82 41.92
CA GLU A 37 16.83 8.77 40.93
C GLU A 37 17.51 8.57 39.57
N ARG A 38 18.81 8.29 39.59
CA ARG A 38 19.59 7.96 38.39
C ARG A 38 19.05 6.72 37.67
N ILE A 39 18.62 5.70 38.43
CA ILE A 39 18.03 4.48 37.87
C ILE A 39 16.68 4.81 37.23
N VAL A 40 15.83 5.58 37.92
CA VAL A 40 14.50 5.97 37.42
C VAL A 40 14.59 6.81 36.15
N VAL A 41 15.47 7.81 36.10
CA VAL A 41 15.63 8.63 34.89
C VAL A 41 16.20 7.80 33.73
N ARG A 42 17.12 6.88 34.00
CA ARG A 42 17.67 6.00 32.98
C ARG A 42 16.62 5.04 32.44
N THR A 43 15.80 4.42 33.30
CA THR A 43 14.72 3.53 32.86
C THR A 43 13.67 4.31 32.08
N LEU A 44 13.26 5.49 32.55
CA LEU A 44 12.32 6.36 31.84
C LEU A 44 12.85 6.75 30.44
N SER A 45 14.14 7.10 30.36
CA SER A 45 14.79 7.44 29.08
C SER A 45 14.83 6.24 28.13
N ILE A 46 15.16 5.04 28.62
CA ILE A 46 15.15 3.82 27.82
C ILE A 46 13.74 3.50 27.31
N VAL A 47 12.73 3.59 28.17
CA VAL A 47 11.32 3.35 27.81
C VAL A 47 10.86 4.37 26.77
N LEU A 48 11.21 5.64 26.92
CA LEU A 48 10.88 6.68 25.96
C LEU A 48 11.51 6.40 24.58
N ILE A 49 12.78 6.01 24.55
CA ILE A 49 13.47 5.64 23.30
C ILE A 49 12.82 4.42 22.67
N ALA A 50 12.51 3.39 23.47
CA ALA A 50 11.84 2.19 22.98
C ALA A 50 10.46 2.50 22.37
N LEU A 51 9.69 3.39 23.00
CA LEU A 51 8.40 3.86 22.46
C LEU A 51 8.57 4.59 21.13
N ILE A 52 9.57 5.48 21.01
CA ILE A 52 9.84 6.21 19.77
C ILE A 52 10.24 5.23 18.66
N CYS A 53 11.17 4.31 18.94
CA CYS A 53 11.59 3.30 17.97
C CYS A 53 10.42 2.38 17.56
N GLY A 54 9.61 1.94 18.52
CA GLY A 54 8.43 1.12 18.26
C GLY A 54 7.40 1.85 17.39
N TYR A 55 7.15 3.13 17.67
CA TYR A 55 6.26 3.97 16.87
C TYR A 55 6.76 4.09 15.42
N LEU A 56 8.05 4.42 15.23
CA LEU A 56 8.64 4.53 13.90
C LEU A 56 8.56 3.19 13.14
N TYR A 57 8.86 2.08 13.81
CA TYR A 57 8.72 0.74 13.24
C TYR A 57 7.28 0.45 12.79
N PHE A 58 6.28 0.72 13.65
CA PHE A 58 4.88 0.50 13.31
C PHE A 58 4.42 1.36 12.14
N VAL A 59 4.82 2.64 12.11
CA VAL A 59 4.49 3.54 11.00
C VAL A 59 5.14 3.06 9.70
N SER A 60 6.43 2.72 9.71
CA SER A 60 7.13 2.21 8.54
C SER A 60 6.53 0.88 8.03
N ALA A 61 6.24 -0.05 8.94
CA ALA A 61 5.61 -1.33 8.60
C ALA A 61 4.20 -1.13 8.01
N SER A 62 3.43 -0.19 8.56
CA SER A 62 2.10 0.15 8.04
C SER A 62 2.18 0.72 6.62
N VAL A 63 3.11 1.65 6.37
CA VAL A 63 3.34 2.23 5.04
C VAL A 63 3.75 1.15 4.03
N LEU A 64 4.70 0.28 4.39
CA LEU A 64 5.13 -0.84 3.54
C LEU A 64 3.98 -1.79 3.22
N ASN A 65 3.14 -2.12 4.21
CA ASN A 65 1.98 -2.99 4.01
C ASN A 65 0.95 -2.35 3.06
N VAL A 66 0.73 -1.04 3.17
CA VAL A 66 -0.15 -0.30 2.25
C VAL A 66 0.42 -0.28 0.83
N ILE A 67 1.72 -0.10 0.66
CA ILE A 67 2.38 -0.12 -0.66
C ILE A 67 2.28 -1.52 -1.29
N ALA A 68 2.64 -2.56 -0.55
CA ALA A 68 2.55 -3.95 -1.02
C ALA A 68 1.12 -4.32 -1.44
N ARG A 69 0.11 -3.90 -0.66
CA ARG A 69 -1.30 -4.08 -1.02
C ARG A 69 -1.65 -3.37 -2.32
N LYS A 70 -1.18 -2.14 -2.52
CA LYS A 70 -1.43 -1.38 -3.76
C LYS A 70 -0.77 -2.05 -4.97
N GLU A 71 0.46 -2.53 -4.83
CA GLU A 71 1.16 -3.25 -5.90
C GLU A 71 0.45 -4.55 -6.27
N ALA A 72 -0.01 -5.32 -5.28
CA ALA A 72 -0.79 -6.53 -5.51
C ALA A 72 -2.08 -6.23 -6.30
N LEU A 73 -2.83 -5.19 -5.91
CA LEU A 73 -4.04 -4.78 -6.64
C LEU A 73 -3.75 -4.35 -8.08
N ALA A 74 -2.65 -3.62 -8.30
CA ALA A 74 -2.23 -3.20 -9.63
C ALA A 74 -1.86 -4.41 -10.52
N GLN A 75 -1.20 -5.42 -9.95
CA GLN A 75 -0.89 -6.66 -10.66
C GLN A 75 -2.14 -7.47 -10.99
N THR A 76 -3.08 -7.58 -10.05
CA THR A 76 -4.37 -8.25 -10.29
C THR A 76 -5.12 -7.59 -11.45
N ALA A 77 -5.26 -6.26 -11.43
CA ALA A 77 -5.92 -5.52 -12.50
C ALA A 77 -5.24 -5.73 -13.87
N LYS A 78 -3.91 -5.82 -13.90
CA LYS A 78 -3.15 -6.11 -15.12
C LYS A 78 -3.44 -7.52 -15.67
N ILE A 79 -3.52 -8.52 -14.79
CA ILE A 79 -3.83 -9.90 -15.18
C ILE A 79 -5.27 -10.01 -15.68
N GLU A 80 -6.23 -9.41 -14.96
CA GLU A 80 -7.64 -9.38 -15.36
C GLU A 80 -7.82 -8.73 -16.73
N GLY A 81 -7.14 -7.60 -16.99
CA GLY A 81 -7.14 -6.95 -18.30
C GLY A 81 -6.56 -7.84 -19.40
N ALA A 82 -5.50 -8.59 -19.11
CA ALA A 82 -4.92 -9.54 -20.05
C ALA A 82 -5.87 -10.72 -20.34
N ILE A 83 -6.55 -11.25 -19.33
CA ILE A 83 -7.56 -12.31 -19.48
C ILE A 83 -8.72 -11.80 -20.34
N GLY A 84 -9.29 -10.64 -20.05
CA GLY A 84 -10.39 -10.08 -20.86
C GLY A 84 -9.98 -9.85 -22.33
N GLY A 85 -8.73 -9.42 -22.57
CA GLY A 85 -8.19 -9.32 -23.93
C GLY A 85 -8.06 -10.67 -24.63
N LEU A 86 -7.64 -11.71 -23.92
CA LEU A 86 -7.54 -13.07 -24.46
C LEU A 86 -8.93 -13.68 -24.72
N GLU A 87 -9.88 -13.47 -23.82
CA GLU A 87 -11.27 -13.91 -23.98
C GLU A 87 -11.90 -13.26 -25.21
N SER A 88 -11.75 -11.95 -25.37
CA SER A 88 -12.22 -11.23 -26.56
C SER A 88 -11.63 -11.80 -27.85
N ARG A 89 -10.31 -12.07 -27.88
CA ARG A 89 -9.65 -12.69 -29.04
C ARG A 89 -10.13 -14.11 -29.29
N TYR A 90 -10.34 -14.91 -28.25
CA TYR A 90 -10.86 -16.27 -28.36
C TYR A 90 -12.29 -16.28 -28.89
N PHE A 91 -13.15 -15.37 -28.42
CA PHE A 91 -14.51 -15.21 -28.94
C PHE A 91 -14.51 -14.79 -30.41
N ALA A 92 -13.65 -13.85 -30.79
CA ALA A 92 -13.50 -13.44 -32.19
C ALA A 92 -13.02 -14.60 -33.09
N LEU A 93 -12.06 -15.40 -32.63
CA LEU A 93 -11.53 -16.54 -33.39
C LEU A 93 -12.55 -17.68 -33.49
N SER A 94 -13.24 -18.00 -32.40
CA SER A 94 -14.22 -19.09 -32.36
C SER A 94 -15.45 -18.83 -33.23
N HIS A 95 -15.87 -17.57 -33.40
CA HIS A 95 -16.94 -17.23 -34.34
C HIS A 95 -16.57 -17.48 -35.81
N GLY A 96 -15.27 -17.53 -36.13
CA GLY A 96 -14.77 -17.86 -37.47
C GLY A 96 -14.69 -19.35 -37.77
N ILE A 97 -14.76 -20.23 -36.76
CA ILE A 97 -14.65 -21.68 -36.95
C ILE A 97 -16.06 -22.27 -37.05
N GLN A 98 -16.66 -22.17 -38.24
CA GLN A 98 -17.86 -22.93 -38.57
C GLN A 98 -17.47 -24.27 -39.23
N PRO A 99 -18.27 -25.34 -39.06
CA PRO A 99 -18.05 -26.61 -39.76
C PRO A 99 -17.98 -26.46 -41.29
N SER A 100 -18.70 -25.47 -41.84
CA SER A 100 -18.66 -25.06 -43.25
C SER A 100 -17.28 -24.53 -43.70
N ALA A 101 -16.50 -23.94 -42.79
CA ALA A 101 -15.12 -23.53 -43.05
C ALA A 101 -14.17 -24.75 -43.16
N GLY A 102 -14.50 -25.87 -42.50
CA GLY A 102 -13.75 -27.11 -42.66
C GLY A 102 -13.84 -27.66 -44.09
N THR A 103 -15.03 -27.60 -44.69
CA THR A 103 -15.23 -28.04 -46.08
C THR A 103 -14.48 -27.18 -47.11
N SER A 104 -14.30 -25.87 -46.89
CA SER A 104 -13.48 -25.02 -47.77
C SER A 104 -11.97 -25.24 -47.60
N LEU A 105 -11.55 -25.76 -46.45
CA LEU A 105 -10.17 -26.19 -46.18
C LEU A 105 -9.87 -27.63 -46.68
N GLY A 106 -10.81 -28.28 -47.37
CA GLY A 106 -10.66 -29.64 -47.89
C GLY A 106 -10.84 -30.74 -46.85
N LEU A 107 -11.34 -30.41 -45.65
CA LEU A 107 -11.63 -31.38 -44.60
C LEU A 107 -12.98 -32.05 -44.86
N SER A 108 -13.00 -33.38 -44.76
CA SER A 108 -14.21 -34.20 -44.89
C SER A 108 -14.91 -34.35 -43.53
N PRO A 109 -16.25 -34.28 -43.46
CA PRO A 109 -16.99 -34.47 -42.22
C PRO A 109 -16.75 -35.87 -41.63
N VAL A 110 -16.32 -35.92 -40.37
CA VAL A 110 -16.09 -37.16 -39.63
C VAL A 110 -17.43 -37.81 -39.28
N LYS A 111 -17.69 -39.01 -39.82
CA LYS A 111 -18.97 -39.75 -39.63
C LYS A 111 -19.09 -40.50 -38.31
N GLN A 112 -18.00 -40.70 -37.58
CA GLN A 112 -17.97 -41.42 -36.31
C GLN A 112 -17.18 -40.62 -35.27
N THR A 113 -17.85 -39.68 -34.60
CA THR A 113 -17.29 -38.99 -33.44
C THR A 113 -17.56 -39.81 -32.18
N GLN A 114 -16.50 -40.38 -31.59
CA GLN A 114 -16.57 -41.01 -30.28
C GLN A 114 -16.30 -39.96 -29.22
N TYR A 115 -17.35 -39.48 -28.56
CA TYR A 115 -17.22 -38.50 -27.48
C TYR A 115 -16.65 -39.18 -26.24
N VAL A 116 -15.43 -38.81 -25.87
CA VAL A 116 -14.80 -39.27 -24.64
C VAL A 116 -15.28 -38.38 -23.50
N TYR A 117 -16.05 -38.93 -22.57
CA TYR A 117 -16.51 -38.20 -21.39
C TYR A 117 -15.33 -38.00 -20.43
N ARG A 118 -14.89 -36.74 -20.27
CA ARG A 118 -13.87 -36.37 -19.28
C ARG A 118 -14.59 -35.77 -18.08
N LEU A 119 -14.61 -36.48 -16.94
CA LEU A 119 -14.98 -35.90 -15.63
C LEU A 119 -13.87 -34.94 -15.18
N GLY A 120 -13.80 -33.78 -15.83
CA GLY A 120 -12.97 -32.66 -15.41
C GLY A 120 -13.87 -31.59 -14.82
N ASN A 121 -13.49 -31.09 -13.65
CA ASN A 121 -14.18 -30.08 -12.85
C ASN A 121 -14.42 -28.79 -13.65
N VAL A 122 -15.45 -28.77 -14.52
CA VAL A 122 -15.96 -27.56 -15.12
C VAL A 122 -16.55 -26.75 -13.99
N GLY A 123 -15.90 -25.62 -13.69
CA GLY A 123 -16.35 -24.67 -12.68
C GLY A 123 -17.85 -24.44 -12.82
N VAL A 124 -18.51 -24.42 -11.68
CA VAL A 124 -19.95 -24.28 -11.49
C VAL A 124 -20.46 -23.04 -12.22
N ALA A 125 -20.76 -23.17 -13.52
CA ALA A 125 -21.63 -22.27 -14.23
C ALA A 125 -23.05 -22.70 -13.85
N THR A 126 -23.56 -22.10 -12.78
CA THR A 126 -24.95 -22.18 -12.35
C THR A 126 -25.82 -22.00 -13.58
N ARG A 127 -26.57 -23.06 -13.93
CA ARG A 127 -27.65 -23.01 -14.90
C ARG A 127 -28.59 -21.87 -14.50
N VAL A 128 -28.58 -20.77 -15.25
CA VAL A 128 -29.72 -19.86 -15.28
C VAL A 128 -30.87 -20.65 -15.89
N ALA A 129 -31.72 -21.20 -15.03
CA ALA A 129 -32.97 -21.82 -15.43
C ALA A 129 -33.86 -20.73 -16.00
N ARG A 130 -33.89 -20.63 -17.34
CA ARG A 130 -34.93 -19.93 -18.09
C ARG A 130 -36.22 -20.73 -17.93
N ASN A 131 -37.05 -20.34 -16.97
CA ASN A 131 -38.45 -20.77 -16.91
C ASN A 131 -39.27 -19.71 -17.65
N GLU A 132 -39.66 -20.03 -18.88
CA GLU A 132 -40.80 -19.39 -19.53
C GLU A 132 -41.97 -20.36 -19.40
N ILE A 133 -43.01 -19.93 -18.68
CA ILE A 133 -44.40 -20.33 -18.86
C ILE A 133 -45.18 -19.02 -19.00
#